data_AF-A0A2D4KE69-F1
#
_entry.id   AF-A0A2D4KE69-F1
#
_cell.length_a   1.000
_cell.length_b   1.000
_cell.length_c   1.000
_cell.angle_alpha   90.00
_cell.angle_beta   90.00
_cell.angle_gamma   90.00
#
_symmetry.space_group_name_H-M   'P 1'
#
loop_
_entity.id
_entity.type
_entity.pdbx_description
1 polymer ?
#
loop_
_entity_poly.entity_id
_entity_poly.type
_entity_poly.pdbx_seq_one_letter_code
_entity_poly.pdbx_strand_id
1 'polypeptide(L)'
;AIHRRPRVDAVFLRAASAKSSATFKPCHPLSCWNEYLTTRIEQNLILNCTCPISDCPAQPTTAFIRSIISSKEVIAKYEKALLRGYVECCSNLTWCTNPQGCDQILCKEGLCYGEACSKCSWISCF
;
A
#
# COMPACT_ATOMS: atom_id res chain seq x y z
N ALA A 1 -21.37 6.82 5.45
CA ALA A 1 -20.73 6.05 6.55
C ALA A 1 -19.55 5.28 5.97
N ILE A 2 -18.33 5.58 6.42
CA ILE A 2 -17.13 4.86 5.97
C ILE A 2 -17.19 3.47 6.63
N HIS A 3 -17.65 2.46 5.89
CA HIS A 3 -17.59 1.07 6.33
C HIS A 3 -16.12 0.66 6.47
N ARG A 4 -15.59 0.74 7.69
CA ARG A 4 -14.26 0.23 8.03
C ARG A 4 -14.25 -1.27 7.77
N ARG A 5 -13.64 -1.70 6.66
CA ARG A 5 -13.45 -3.12 6.35
C ARG A 5 -12.59 -3.76 7.44
N PRO A 6 -12.89 -5.01 7.85
CA PRO A 6 -12.10 -5.68 8.88
C PRO A 6 -10.65 -5.88 8.41
N ARG A 7 -9.70 -5.52 9.27
CA ARG A 7 -8.26 -5.70 9.03
C ARG A 7 -7.90 -7.18 9.11
N VAL A 8 -7.05 -7.68 8.22
CA VAL A 8 -6.52 -9.06 8.30
C VAL A 8 -5.90 -9.34 9.67
N ASP A 9 -5.20 -8.38 10.29
CA ASP A 9 -4.64 -8.53 11.65
C ASP A 9 -5.72 -8.72 12.72
N ALA A 10 -6.89 -8.08 12.60
CA ALA A 10 -7.99 -8.24 13.56
C ALA A 10 -8.71 -9.59 13.38
N VAL A 11 -8.69 -10.13 12.16
CA VAL A 11 -9.10 -11.50 11.85
C VAL A 11 -8.07 -12.52 12.38
N PHE A 12 -6.78 -12.17 12.35
CA PHE A 12 -5.67 -13.00 12.83
C PHE A 12 -5.49 -12.97 14.36
N LEU A 13 -5.66 -11.81 15.01
CA LEU A 13 -5.45 -11.62 16.47
C LEU A 13 -6.59 -12.19 17.32
N ARG A 14 -7.82 -12.25 16.79
CA ARG A 14 -8.89 -13.04 17.44
C ARG A 14 -8.62 -14.55 17.39
N ALA A 15 -7.69 -15.02 16.55
CA ALA A 15 -7.32 -16.43 16.42
C ALA A 15 -6.21 -16.89 17.37
N ALA A 16 -5.49 -15.98 18.05
CA ALA A 16 -4.39 -16.35 18.95
C ALA A 16 -4.83 -16.75 20.38
N SER A 17 -6.11 -16.54 20.74
CA SER A 17 -6.60 -16.75 22.11
C SER A 17 -7.60 -17.91 22.29
N ALA A 18 -8.05 -18.57 21.23
CA ALA A 18 -9.04 -19.65 21.33
C ALA A 18 -8.43 -21.01 20.98
N LYS A 19 -7.99 -21.73 22.01
CA LYS A 19 -7.75 -23.18 21.91
C LYS A 19 -9.11 -23.89 21.82
N SER A 20 -9.18 -24.87 20.92
CA SER A 20 -10.20 -25.92 20.82
C SER A 20 -11.50 -25.55 20.08
N SER A 21 -11.80 -26.42 19.09
CA SER A 21 -13.10 -26.75 18.53
C SER A 21 -13.55 -26.07 17.22
N ALA A 22 -13.53 -26.89 16.16
CA ALA A 22 -14.32 -26.89 14.93
C ALA A 22 -14.31 -25.66 13.99
N THR A 23 -13.66 -25.86 12.83
CA THR A 23 -13.90 -25.21 11.52
C THR A 23 -13.38 -23.79 11.26
N PHE A 24 -12.12 -23.51 11.60
CA PHE A 24 -11.43 -22.33 11.05
C PHE A 24 -10.39 -22.77 10.02
N LYS A 25 -10.69 -22.61 8.72
CA LYS A 25 -9.73 -22.84 7.63
C LYS A 25 -8.78 -21.64 7.56
N PRO A 26 -7.44 -21.81 7.73
CA PRO A 26 -6.51 -20.72 7.51
C PRO A 26 -6.66 -20.20 6.08
N CYS A 27 -6.68 -18.88 5.92
CA CYS A 27 -6.80 -18.26 4.61
C CYS A 27 -5.51 -18.50 3.81
N HIS A 28 -5.41 -19.63 3.11
CA HIS A 28 -4.23 -20.11 2.38
C HIS A 28 -2.92 -20.25 3.20
N PRO A 29 -1.96 -21.08 2.76
CA PRO A 29 -0.60 -21.08 3.27
C PRO A 29 0.09 -19.72 3.08
N LEU A 30 1.04 -19.37 3.96
CA LEU A 30 1.84 -18.14 3.85
C LEU A 30 2.55 -18.00 2.50
N SER A 31 2.90 -19.12 1.85
CA SER A 31 3.49 -19.14 0.51
C SER A 31 2.56 -18.61 -0.57
N CYS A 32 1.27 -18.94 -0.54
CA CYS A 32 0.29 -18.41 -1.48
C CYS A 32 0.08 -16.90 -1.29
N TRP A 33 0.13 -16.41 -0.04
CA TRP A 33 0.10 -14.97 0.21
C TRP A 33 1.34 -14.28 -0.34
N ASN A 34 2.52 -14.89 -0.20
CA ASN A 34 3.75 -14.32 -0.73
C ASN A 34 3.68 -14.16 -2.25
N GLU A 35 3.28 -15.20 -2.97
CA GLU A 35 3.15 -15.16 -4.44
C GLU A 35 2.11 -14.12 -4.86
N TYR A 36 0.90 -14.19 -4.29
CA TYR A 36 -0.17 -13.24 -4.59
C TYR A 36 0.24 -11.79 -4.34
N LEU A 37 0.76 -11.48 -3.14
CA LEU A 37 1.15 -10.11 -2.79
C LEU A 37 2.30 -9.62 -3.65
N THR A 38 3.29 -10.48 -3.96
CA THR A 38 4.40 -10.14 -4.85
C THR A 38 3.88 -9.74 -6.23
N THR A 39 3.05 -10.57 -6.87
CA THR A 39 2.46 -10.26 -8.17
C THR A 39 1.65 -8.96 -8.15
N ARG A 40 0.85 -8.74 -7.10
CA ARG A 40 0.05 -7.51 -6.97
C ARG A 40 0.90 -6.26 -6.77
N ILE A 41 2.03 -6.38 -6.07
CA ILE A 41 2.98 -5.27 -5.89
C ILE A 41 3.68 -4.96 -7.22
N GLU A 42 4.14 -5.98 -7.94
CA GLU A 42 4.80 -5.81 -9.25
C GLU A 42 3.87 -5.19 -10.30
N GLN A 43 2.58 -5.51 -10.24
CA GLN A 43 1.54 -4.94 -11.09
C GLN A 43 1.06 -3.56 -10.63
N ASN A 44 1.57 -3.00 -9.52
CA ASN A 44 1.10 -1.75 -8.90
C ASN A 44 -0.39 -1.77 -8.47
N LEU A 45 -0.93 -2.94 -8.10
CA LEU A 45 -2.34 -3.13 -7.72
C LEU A 45 -2.56 -3.35 -6.22
N ILE A 46 -1.52 -3.09 -5.40
CA ILE A 46 -1.50 -3.43 -3.97
C ILE A 46 -2.46 -2.60 -3.10
N LEU A 47 -2.77 -1.36 -3.52
CA LEU A 47 -3.64 -0.45 -2.75
C LEU A 47 -5.08 -0.95 -2.63
N ASN A 48 -5.50 -1.87 -3.52
CA ASN A 48 -6.85 -2.43 -3.56
C ASN A 48 -6.87 -3.94 -3.36
N CYS A 49 -5.85 -4.52 -2.73
CA CYS A 49 -5.83 -5.96 -2.47
C CYS A 49 -6.82 -6.35 -1.37
N THR A 50 -7.60 -7.38 -1.66
CA THR A 50 -8.39 -8.14 -0.68
C THR A 50 -7.82 -9.53 -0.54
N CYS A 51 -8.33 -10.30 0.42
CA CYS A 51 -8.02 -11.70 0.53
C CYS A 51 -8.30 -12.41 -0.81
N PRO A 52 -7.36 -13.25 -1.30
CA PRO A 52 -7.55 -13.97 -2.56
C PRO A 52 -8.62 -15.07 -2.50
N ILE A 53 -9.18 -15.34 -1.32
CA ILE A 53 -10.31 -16.25 -1.14
C ILE A 53 -11.59 -15.55 -1.57
N SER A 54 -12.39 -16.23 -2.40
CA SER A 54 -13.72 -15.78 -2.81
C SER A 54 -14.56 -15.34 -1.60
N ASP A 55 -15.24 -14.22 -1.74
CA ASP A 55 -16.15 -13.63 -0.75
C ASP A 55 -15.51 -13.23 0.59
N CYS A 56 -14.18 -13.15 0.68
CA CYS A 56 -13.49 -12.62 1.85
C CYS A 56 -13.13 -11.13 1.67
N PRO A 57 -13.80 -10.19 2.39
CA PRO A 57 -13.55 -8.76 2.24
C PRO A 57 -12.29 -8.27 2.99
N ALA A 58 -11.56 -9.17 3.64
CA ALA A 58 -10.42 -8.82 4.49
C ALA A 58 -9.30 -8.20 3.64
N GLN A 59 -8.69 -7.12 4.16
CA GLN A 59 -7.55 -6.47 3.50
C GLN A 59 -6.26 -6.70 4.31
N PRO A 60 -5.16 -7.09 3.64
CA PRO A 60 -3.87 -7.26 4.31
C PRO A 60 -3.39 -5.92 4.87
N THR A 61 -2.82 -5.93 6.07
CA THR A 61 -2.23 -4.74 6.67
C THR A 61 -0.79 -4.58 6.20
N THR A 62 -0.23 -3.38 6.37
CA THR A 62 1.19 -3.11 6.10
C THR A 62 2.12 -4.01 6.94
N ALA A 63 1.77 -4.27 8.21
CA ALA A 63 2.55 -5.14 9.08
C ALA A 63 2.54 -6.58 8.56
N PHE A 64 1.36 -7.08 8.16
CA PHE A 64 1.23 -8.40 7.56
C PHE A 64 2.04 -8.51 6.27
N ILE A 65 1.89 -7.58 5.33
CA ILE A 65 2.63 -7.60 4.04
C ILE A 65 4.14 -7.63 4.29
N ARG A 66 4.66 -6.79 5.19
CA ARG A 66 6.09 -6.76 5.56
C ARG A 66 6.58 -8.05 6.22
N SER A 67 5.71 -8.78 6.90
CA SER A 67 6.05 -10.08 7.51
C SER A 67 6.11 -11.23 6.49
N ILE A 68 5.38 -11.10 5.37
CA ILE A 68 5.27 -12.13 4.34
C ILE A 68 6.30 -11.96 3.23
N ILE A 69 6.55 -10.71 2.80
CA ILE A 69 7.42 -10.40 1.67
C ILE A 69 8.86 -10.26 2.15
N SER A 70 9.70 -11.25 1.83
CA SER A 70 11.13 -11.24 2.16
C SER A 70 11.98 -10.43 1.17
N SER A 71 11.52 -10.24 -0.06
CA SER A 71 12.29 -9.51 -1.09
C SER A 71 12.29 -8.02 -0.81
N LYS A 72 13.49 -7.46 -0.57
CA LYS A 72 13.68 -6.02 -0.33
C LYS A 72 13.25 -5.18 -1.54
N GLU A 73 13.46 -5.68 -2.76
CA GLU A 73 13.04 -4.98 -3.97
C GLU A 73 11.52 -4.87 -4.04
N VAL A 74 10.82 -5.96 -3.74
CA VAL A 74 9.34 -5.98 -3.73
C VAL A 74 8.82 -5.07 -2.61
N ILE A 75 9.42 -5.08 -1.42
CA ILE A 75 9.08 -4.13 -0.36
C ILE A 75 9.29 -2.68 -0.81
N ALA A 76 10.39 -2.36 -1.49
CA ALA A 76 10.63 -1.01 -1.99
C ALA A 76 9.55 -0.57 -3.01
N LYS A 77 9.12 -1.47 -3.91
CA LYS A 77 7.99 -1.22 -4.82
C LYS A 77 6.69 -0.99 -4.06
N TYR A 78 6.41 -1.78 -3.03
CA TYR A 78 5.25 -1.62 -2.16
C TYR A 78 5.23 -0.26 -1.46
N GLU A 79 6.35 0.16 -0.89
CA GLU A 79 6.47 1.45 -0.20
C GLU A 79 6.32 2.63 -1.18
N LYS A 80 6.90 2.51 -2.39
CA LYS A 80 6.69 3.51 -3.45
C LYS A 80 5.22 3.60 -3.86
N ALA A 81 4.52 2.47 -3.99
CA ALA A 81 3.09 2.44 -4.31
C ALA A 81 2.23 3.07 -3.19
N LEU A 82 2.53 2.79 -1.91
CA LEU A 82 1.87 3.44 -0.78
C LEU A 82 2.06 4.96 -0.81
N LEU A 83 3.30 5.41 -0.99
CA LEU A 83 3.63 6.83 -1.04
C LEU A 83 2.92 7.53 -2.19
N ARG A 84 2.86 6.88 -3.36
CA ARG A 84 2.13 7.40 -4.52
C ARG A 84 0.64 7.54 -4.26
N GLY A 85 0.00 6.51 -3.69
CA GLY A 85 -1.42 6.59 -3.32
C GLY A 85 -1.69 7.69 -2.28
N TYR A 86 -0.78 7.91 -1.33
CA TYR A 86 -0.89 8.99 -0.36
C TYR A 86 -0.83 10.38 -1.02
N VAL A 87 0.17 10.61 -1.89
CA VAL A 87 0.31 11.89 -2.61
C VAL A 87 -0.91 12.17 -3.48
N GLU A 88 -1.39 11.17 -4.23
CA GLU A 88 -2.58 11.31 -5.10
C GLU A 88 -3.87 11.58 -4.31
N CYS A 89 -3.91 11.25 -3.01
CA CYS A 89 -5.05 11.54 -2.13
C CYS A 89 -4.97 12.92 -1.45
N CYS A 90 -3.84 13.62 -1.52
CA CYS A 90 -3.61 14.89 -0.85
C CYS A 90 -3.57 16.04 -1.86
N SER A 91 -4.57 16.92 -1.85
CA SER A 91 -4.67 18.05 -2.79
C SER A 91 -3.54 19.08 -2.68
N ASN A 92 -2.78 19.06 -1.58
CA ASN A 92 -1.63 19.92 -1.36
C ASN A 92 -0.30 19.24 -1.73
N LEU A 93 -0.31 18.00 -2.21
CA LEU A 93 0.90 17.27 -2.61
C LEU A 93 0.86 16.95 -4.10
N THR A 94 2.01 17.03 -4.76
CA THR A 94 2.16 16.55 -6.15
C THR A 94 3.55 15.97 -6.35
N TRP A 95 3.72 15.18 -7.41
CA TRP A 95 5.02 14.68 -7.83
C TRP A 95 5.71 15.71 -8.73
N CYS A 96 7.02 15.88 -8.55
CA CYS A 96 7.82 16.66 -9.49
C CYS A 96 7.73 16.03 -10.89
N THR A 97 7.31 16.84 -11.85
CA THR A 97 7.03 16.45 -13.24
C THR A 97 8.24 16.54 -14.16
N ASN A 98 9.46 16.61 -13.60
CA ASN A 98 10.68 16.65 -14.39
C ASN A 98 10.76 15.43 -15.32
N PRO A 99 10.82 15.60 -16.66
CA PRO A 99 10.90 14.50 -17.62
C PRO A 99 12.12 13.58 -17.42
N GLN A 100 13.18 14.07 -16.78
CA GLN A 100 14.38 13.29 -16.46
C GLN A 100 14.21 12.38 -15.23
N GLY A 101 13.06 12.46 -14.53
CA GLY A 101 12.77 11.66 -13.34
C GLY A 101 13.41 12.22 -12.08
N CYS A 102 12.62 12.88 -11.22
CA CYS A 102 13.10 13.45 -9.96
C CYS A 102 12.66 12.63 -8.72
N ASP A 103 11.45 12.05 -8.79
CA ASP A 103 10.76 11.33 -7.70
C ASP A 103 10.67 12.15 -6.39
N GLN A 104 10.67 13.49 -6.48
CA GLN A 104 10.40 14.36 -5.32
C GLN A 104 8.93 14.68 -5.20
N ILE A 105 8.46 14.73 -3.96
CA ILE A 105 7.12 15.21 -3.61
C ILE A 105 7.23 16.69 -3.33
N LEU A 106 6.36 17.48 -3.95
CA LEU A 106 6.24 18.91 -3.73
C LEU A 106 5.02 19.16 -2.86
N CYS A 107 5.13 20.13 -1.95
CA CYS A 107 4.04 20.56 -1.08
C CYS A 107 3.58 21.95 -1.49
N LYS A 108 2.30 22.13 -1.75
CA LYS A 108 1.72 23.44 -2.08
C LYS A 108 1.66 24.30 -0.84
N GLU A 109 2.64 25.19 -0.68
CA GLU A 109 2.62 26.22 0.35
C GLU A 109 1.91 27.48 -0.19
N GLY A 110 0.58 27.54 -0.05
CA GLY A 110 -0.22 28.73 -0.39
C GLY A 110 -0.90 28.72 -1.76
N LEU A 111 -1.13 29.90 -2.35
CA LEU A 111 -1.89 30.09 -3.60
C LEU A 111 -1.03 30.07 -4.87
N CYS A 112 0.26 29.75 -4.77
CA CYS A 112 1.16 29.79 -5.92
C CYS A 112 0.83 28.65 -6.91
N TYR A 113 0.90 28.95 -8.21
CA TYR A 113 0.56 28.01 -9.30
C TYR A 113 1.73 27.13 -9.75
N GLY A 114 2.95 27.44 -9.31
CA GLY A 114 4.14 26.64 -9.61
C GLY A 114 5.27 26.92 -8.64
N GLU A 115 5.98 25.87 -8.26
CA GLU A 115 7.15 25.92 -7.39
C GLU A 115 8.30 25.15 -8.04
N ALA A 116 9.52 25.68 -7.91
CA ALA A 116 10.71 24.99 -8.38
C ALA A 116 11.08 23.87 -7.40
N CYS A 117 11.23 22.65 -7.91
CA CYS A 117 11.68 21.53 -7.11
C CYS A 117 13.08 21.81 -6.52
N SER A 118 13.21 21.74 -5.20
CA SER A 118 14.50 21.99 -4.51
C SER A 118 15.64 21.06 -4.92
N LYS A 119 15.32 19.86 -5.44
CA LYS A 119 16.32 18.86 -5.87
C LYS A 119 16.81 19.07 -7.31
N CYS A 120 15.92 19.44 -8.23
CA CYS A 120 16.25 19.46 -9.67
C CYS A 120 15.94 20.79 -10.37
N SER A 121 15.46 21.78 -9.62
CA SER A 121 15.07 23.11 -10.08
C SER A 121 13.97 23.14 -11.15
N TRP A 122 13.33 22.00 -11.42
CA TRP A 122 12.21 21.91 -12.36
C TRP A 122 10.97 22.58 -11.78
N ILE A 123 10.33 23.44 -12.57
CA ILE A 123 9.07 24.08 -12.18
C ILE A 123 7.92 23.15 -12.55
N SER A 124 7.21 22.67 -11.54
CA SER A 124 6.00 21.87 -11.72
C SER A 124 4.77 22.73 -11.45
N CYS A 125 3.77 22.65 -12.33
CA CYS A 125 2.45 23.19 -12.06
C CYS A 125 1.71 22.28 -11.08
N PHE A 126 1.03 22.88 -10.10
CA PHE A 126 0.16 22.19 -9.15
C PHE A 126 -1.26 22.02 -9.70
#